data_AF-A0A6A5HHQ6-F1
#
_entry.id   AF-A0A6A5HHQ6-F1
#
_cell.length_a   1.000
_cell.length_b   1.000
_cell.length_c   1.000
_cell.angle_alpha   90.00
_cell.angle_beta   90.00
_cell.angle_gamma   90.00
#
_symmetry.space_group_name_H-M   'P 1'
#
loop_
_entity.id
_entity.type
_entity.pdbx_description
1 polymer ?
#
loop_
_entity_poly.entity_id
_entity_poly.type
_entity_poly.pdbx_seq_one_letter_code
_entity_poly.pdbx_strand_id
1 'polypeptide(L)'
;MKQSNMEVTKVLSISHVLENILSHVEGGIIRNLNLRLVSKAFNTGALRKIQKDHIKMKIEYIGESFNGLNLNDTDPNVAEWIQLYHNTDFRVFINNDKFKLTEIDGYFKFIKLLENVKIERITVKNIWKMTTSMQRNLHDSIVNSLIGNNYSNLLSLKGLDELCYGCSSCANILKQTEKCATQTSFAFLSFHEHFKSLVVSDTVIQSIFEYSQRQSRSKEECLYNFHRFTKSFITCDHLVLNLSEDKLLVNEDSDIEDGEAWNAPLDHHHLPRELVETMIKNWKVKSIGIKFVNETRSQIHTNLEDKKNWVTKLKLNAPSDSVKTSELGLKFERVDVDLSDSEKCAVGITHNSSDWDHYKNLIANIRKEFPTDEISITFSHWMQKSQVDIQEIFNNIVRTVHKEEQKDLKVFIRYYADVKSFSHVNPLTTQDELIEFSSSIRFKSRQFEFSVDRHPMHCSVRGLSDDGNSFIEKKKVGRRCNIVDSRSNCIIHLDVFIDEKDITALKSMVKSNQITFFQKLFRSE
;
A
#
# COMPACT_ATOMS: atom_id res chain seq x y z
N MET A 1 7.30 54.49 6.28
CA MET A 1 6.48 53.62 5.40
C MET A 1 7.19 53.21 4.10
N LYS A 2 7.70 54.12 3.26
CA LYS A 2 8.34 53.75 1.97
C LYS A 2 9.56 52.81 2.10
N GLN A 3 10.40 53.00 3.13
CA GLN A 3 11.61 52.20 3.33
C GLN A 3 11.31 50.78 3.83
N SER A 4 10.34 50.65 4.74
CA SER A 4 9.82 49.36 5.23
C SER A 4 9.19 48.52 4.09
N ASN A 5 8.41 49.13 3.19
CA ASN A 5 7.86 48.42 2.03
C ASN A 5 8.95 47.95 1.05
N MET A 6 10.05 48.70 0.93
CA MET A 6 11.17 48.34 0.06
C MET A 6 11.99 47.17 0.61
N GLU A 7 12.14 47.09 1.94
CA GLU A 7 12.80 45.97 2.63
C GLU A 7 11.96 44.68 2.58
N VAL A 8 10.64 44.79 2.80
CA VAL A 8 9.71 43.65 2.65
C VAL A 8 9.75 43.08 1.22
N THR A 9 9.79 43.94 0.21
CA THR A 9 9.86 43.52 -1.20
C THR A 9 11.19 42.81 -1.52
N LYS A 10 12.30 43.23 -0.89
CA LYS A 10 13.60 42.56 -1.02
C LYS A 10 13.61 41.19 -0.35
N VAL A 11 13.06 41.05 0.85
CA VAL A 11 12.98 39.75 1.55
C VAL A 11 12.11 38.76 0.79
N LEU A 12 10.97 39.20 0.26
CA LEU A 12 10.06 38.38 -0.55
C LEU A 12 10.60 38.04 -1.95
N SER A 13 11.72 38.64 -2.35
CA SER A 13 12.43 38.28 -3.59
C SER A 13 13.48 37.18 -3.40
N ILE A 14 13.76 36.77 -2.16
CA ILE A 14 14.70 35.68 -1.84
C ILE A 14 14.02 34.34 -2.13
N SER A 15 14.56 33.59 -3.12
CA SER A 15 13.95 32.34 -3.60
C SER A 15 13.66 31.32 -2.50
N HIS A 16 14.60 31.11 -1.57
CA HIS A 16 14.43 30.17 -0.47
C HIS A 16 13.31 30.59 0.50
N VAL A 17 13.21 31.88 0.81
CA VAL A 17 12.16 32.42 1.70
C VAL A 17 10.80 32.27 1.03
N LEU A 18 10.72 32.57 -0.27
CA LEU A 18 9.51 32.39 -1.06
C LEU A 18 9.09 30.93 -1.13
N GLU A 19 10.02 30.00 -1.39
CA GLU A 19 9.73 28.56 -1.41
C GLU A 19 9.22 28.06 -0.06
N ASN A 20 9.78 28.55 1.05
CA ASN A 20 9.30 28.23 2.39
C ASN A 20 7.91 28.82 2.67
N ILE A 21 7.62 30.05 2.27
CA ILE A 21 6.28 30.63 2.41
C ILE A 21 5.29 29.77 1.62
N LEU A 22 5.60 29.52 0.34
CA LEU A 22 4.76 28.79 -0.59
C LEU A 22 4.54 27.32 -0.21
N SER A 23 5.48 26.69 0.50
CA SER A 23 5.31 25.33 1.02
C SER A 23 4.41 25.24 2.25
N HIS A 24 4.17 26.35 2.95
CA HIS A 24 3.32 26.43 4.14
C HIS A 24 1.99 27.17 3.88
N VAL A 25 1.63 27.41 2.61
CA VAL A 25 0.32 27.97 2.25
C VAL A 25 -0.77 26.96 2.59
N GLU A 26 -1.71 27.38 3.43
CA GLU A 26 -2.86 26.58 3.83
C GLU A 26 -3.71 26.18 2.61
N GLY A 27 -4.04 24.89 2.49
CA GLY A 27 -4.76 24.35 1.33
C GLY A 27 -3.94 24.31 0.03
N GLY A 28 -2.62 24.54 0.08
CA GLY A 28 -1.73 24.39 -1.08
C GLY A 28 -1.85 25.50 -2.12
N ILE A 29 -0.93 25.50 -3.10
CA ILE A 29 -0.87 26.55 -4.12
C ILE A 29 -2.07 26.51 -5.08
N ILE A 30 -2.60 25.32 -5.38
CA ILE A 30 -3.70 25.19 -6.33
C ILE A 30 -4.95 25.92 -5.86
N ARG A 31 -5.23 25.92 -4.55
CA ARG A 31 -6.34 26.69 -3.97
C ARG A 31 -6.03 28.19 -3.82
N ASN A 32 -4.75 28.56 -3.92
CA ASN A 32 -4.26 29.92 -3.69
C ASN A 32 -3.55 30.50 -4.94
N LEU A 33 -4.09 30.25 -6.13
CA LEU A 33 -3.52 30.74 -7.39
C LEU A 33 -3.48 32.27 -7.48
N ASN A 34 -4.31 32.97 -6.71
CA ASN A 34 -4.26 34.43 -6.56
C ASN A 34 -2.90 34.93 -6.01
N LEU A 35 -2.15 34.11 -5.27
CA LEU A 35 -0.79 34.45 -4.83
C LEU A 35 0.14 34.75 -6.01
N ARG A 36 -0.13 34.19 -7.19
CA ARG A 36 0.61 34.50 -8.42
C ARG A 36 0.51 35.96 -8.83
N LEU A 37 -0.54 36.66 -8.40
CA LEU A 37 -0.78 38.07 -8.73
C LEU A 37 -0.03 39.03 -7.79
N VAL A 38 0.55 38.54 -6.69
CA VAL A 38 1.25 39.38 -5.69
C VAL A 38 2.50 40.02 -6.28
N SER A 39 3.30 39.26 -7.04
CA SER A 39 4.48 39.78 -7.76
C SER A 39 4.99 38.77 -8.79
N LYS A 40 5.90 39.22 -9.66
CA LYS A 40 6.60 38.33 -10.60
C LYS A 40 7.34 37.20 -9.88
N ALA A 41 7.96 37.48 -8.74
CA ALA A 41 8.67 36.48 -7.93
C ALA A 41 7.69 35.41 -7.41
N PHE A 42 6.55 35.83 -6.84
CA PHE A 42 5.50 34.92 -6.39
C PHE A 42 4.94 34.07 -7.53
N ASN A 43 4.68 34.66 -8.71
CA ASN A 43 4.25 33.88 -9.88
C ASN A 43 5.27 32.80 -10.25
N THR A 44 6.56 33.15 -10.33
CA THR A 44 7.62 32.19 -10.64
C THR A 44 7.74 31.10 -9.57
N GLY A 45 7.71 31.46 -8.29
CA GLY A 45 7.76 30.50 -7.19
C GLY A 45 6.56 29.55 -7.19
N ALA A 46 5.35 30.09 -7.40
CA ALA A 46 4.14 29.30 -7.46
C ALA A 46 4.15 28.30 -8.62
N LEU A 47 4.57 28.73 -9.81
CA LEU A 47 4.70 27.84 -10.96
C LEU A 47 5.74 26.73 -10.74
N ARG A 48 6.90 27.05 -10.12
CA ARG A 48 7.92 26.05 -9.77
C ARG A 48 7.40 25.02 -8.75
N LYS A 49 6.64 25.48 -7.76
CA LYS A 49 6.06 24.61 -6.74
C LYS A 49 4.95 23.73 -7.33
N ILE A 50 4.07 24.26 -8.19
CA ILE A 50 3.10 23.46 -8.96
C ILE A 50 3.85 22.40 -9.77
N GLN A 51 4.88 22.78 -10.52
CA GLN A 51 5.69 21.84 -11.29
C GLN A 51 6.25 20.72 -10.40
N LYS A 52 6.91 21.06 -9.29
CA LYS A 52 7.48 20.09 -8.35
C LYS A 52 6.44 19.13 -7.80
N ASP A 53 5.27 19.65 -7.43
CA ASP A 53 4.19 18.87 -6.81
C ASP A 53 3.46 17.97 -7.83
N HIS A 54 3.55 18.26 -9.13
CA HIS A 54 2.82 17.56 -10.20
C HIS A 54 3.69 16.66 -11.09
N ILE A 55 5.01 16.58 -10.83
CA ILE A 55 5.86 15.55 -11.46
C ILE A 55 5.34 14.15 -11.15
N LYS A 56 4.84 13.95 -9.93
CA LYS A 56 4.21 12.70 -9.47
C LYS A 56 2.77 12.98 -9.09
N MET A 57 1.85 12.52 -9.94
CA MET A 57 0.41 12.63 -9.74
C MET A 57 -0.11 11.41 -9.00
N LYS A 58 -0.81 11.61 -7.90
CA LYS A 58 -1.56 10.56 -7.21
C LYS A 58 -3.04 10.91 -7.17
N ILE A 59 -3.86 10.10 -7.81
CA ILE A 59 -5.32 10.27 -7.91
C ILE A 59 -5.95 9.14 -7.11
N GLU A 60 -6.71 9.46 -6.07
CA GLU A 60 -7.28 8.45 -5.18
C GLU A 60 -8.69 8.79 -4.72
N TYR A 61 -9.53 7.78 -4.63
CA TYR A 61 -10.85 7.90 -4.05
C TYR A 61 -10.82 7.43 -2.60
N ILE A 62 -11.42 8.23 -1.72
CA ILE A 62 -11.46 7.97 -0.28
C ILE A 62 -12.90 8.06 0.17
N GLY A 63 -13.54 6.91 0.18
CA GLY A 63 -14.93 6.75 0.57
C GLY A 63 -15.30 5.29 0.62
N GLU A 64 -16.51 5.06 1.11
CA GLU A 64 -17.19 3.77 0.99
C GLU A 64 -17.43 3.40 -0.48
N SER A 65 -17.52 2.10 -0.73
CA SER A 65 -17.77 1.54 -2.06
C SER A 65 -19.24 1.70 -2.44
N PHE A 66 -19.50 2.24 -3.63
CA PHE A 66 -20.84 2.28 -4.22
C PHE A 66 -21.31 0.89 -4.68
N ASN A 67 -20.39 -0.05 -4.91
CA ASN A 67 -20.73 -1.39 -5.41
C ASN A 67 -21.43 -2.27 -4.36
N GLY A 68 -21.26 -1.98 -3.06
CA GLY A 68 -21.94 -2.71 -1.98
C GLY A 68 -23.46 -2.50 -1.94
N LEU A 69 -23.98 -1.60 -2.77
CA LEU A 69 -25.39 -1.24 -2.83
C LEU A 69 -26.12 -1.84 -4.04
N ASN A 70 -25.46 -2.64 -4.90
CA ASN A 70 -26.03 -3.19 -6.14
C ASN A 70 -26.81 -2.14 -6.96
N LEU A 71 -26.30 -0.90 -6.93
CA LEU A 71 -26.97 0.25 -7.53
C LEU A 71 -26.81 0.17 -9.03
N ASN A 72 -27.93 -0.04 -9.72
CA ASN A 72 -27.97 0.06 -11.16
C ASN A 72 -28.15 1.53 -11.54
N ASP A 73 -27.14 2.13 -12.16
CA ASP A 73 -27.13 3.51 -12.67
C ASP A 73 -28.31 3.82 -13.61
N THR A 74 -29.03 2.80 -14.10
CA THR A 74 -30.22 2.97 -14.96
C THR A 74 -31.54 3.11 -14.19
N ASP A 75 -31.57 2.88 -12.87
CA ASP A 75 -32.75 3.18 -12.04
C ASP A 75 -32.83 4.70 -11.82
N PRO A 76 -33.95 5.37 -12.15
CA PRO A 76 -34.09 6.83 -12.02
C PRO A 76 -33.84 7.37 -10.61
N ASN A 77 -34.24 6.64 -9.56
CA ASN A 77 -34.04 7.07 -8.17
C ASN A 77 -32.56 6.95 -7.77
N VAL A 78 -31.90 5.91 -8.26
CA VAL A 78 -30.45 5.70 -8.09
C VAL A 78 -29.68 6.74 -8.89
N ALA A 79 -30.12 7.08 -10.10
CA ALA A 79 -29.51 8.09 -10.95
C ALA A 79 -29.62 9.50 -10.32
N GLU A 80 -30.77 9.86 -9.75
CA GLU A 80 -30.94 11.13 -9.03
C GLU A 80 -30.05 11.18 -7.78
N TRP A 81 -29.95 10.08 -7.04
CA TRP A 81 -29.06 9.96 -5.89
C TRP A 81 -27.58 10.04 -6.28
N ILE A 82 -27.16 9.32 -7.32
CA ILE A 82 -25.80 9.40 -7.91
C ILE A 82 -25.52 10.83 -8.39
N GLN A 83 -26.47 11.51 -9.01
CA GLN A 83 -26.32 12.88 -9.49
C GLN A 83 -26.20 13.88 -8.33
N LEU A 84 -26.92 13.67 -7.23
CA LEU A 84 -26.73 14.42 -5.98
C LEU A 84 -25.32 14.20 -5.41
N TYR A 85 -24.81 12.96 -5.44
CA TYR A 85 -23.43 12.63 -5.05
C TYR A 85 -22.39 13.24 -6.00
N HIS A 86 -22.62 13.27 -7.31
CA HIS A 86 -21.74 13.95 -8.27
C HIS A 86 -21.53 15.42 -7.94
N ASN A 87 -22.57 16.06 -7.39
CA ASN A 87 -22.57 17.49 -7.07
C ASN A 87 -22.10 17.80 -5.65
N THR A 88 -22.20 16.83 -4.73
CA THR A 88 -21.95 17.04 -3.28
C THR A 88 -20.81 16.23 -2.70
N ASP A 89 -20.39 15.13 -3.32
CA ASP A 89 -19.41 14.20 -2.74
C ASP A 89 -18.00 14.42 -3.30
N PHE A 90 -17.14 14.92 -2.42
CA PHE A 90 -15.82 15.43 -2.76
C PHE A 90 -14.72 14.39 -2.51
N ARG A 91 -14.93 13.11 -2.81
CA ARG A 91 -14.02 12.05 -2.31
C ARG A 91 -12.84 11.72 -3.20
N VAL A 92 -12.65 12.44 -4.31
CA VAL A 92 -11.48 12.27 -5.17
C VAL A 92 -10.40 13.27 -4.79
N PHE A 93 -9.23 12.74 -4.45
CA PHE A 93 -8.05 13.52 -4.13
C PHE A 93 -7.05 13.42 -5.28
N ILE A 94 -6.56 14.56 -5.74
CA ILE A 94 -5.47 14.66 -6.71
C ILE A 94 -4.31 15.33 -5.99
N ASN A 95 -3.22 14.58 -5.82
CA ASN A 95 -2.15 14.93 -4.90
C ASN A 95 -2.78 15.35 -3.56
N ASN A 96 -2.43 16.50 -3.02
CA ASN A 96 -2.88 16.84 -1.67
C ASN A 96 -4.30 17.40 -1.58
N ASP A 97 -4.91 17.68 -2.72
CA ASP A 97 -6.14 18.46 -2.79
C ASP A 97 -7.36 17.61 -3.15
N LYS A 98 -8.47 17.93 -2.49
CA LYS A 98 -9.79 17.37 -2.72
C LYS A 98 -10.46 18.08 -3.91
N PHE A 99 -11.05 17.32 -4.84
CA PHE A 99 -11.71 17.83 -6.05
C PHE A 99 -13.13 17.27 -6.21
N LYS A 100 -14.04 18.08 -6.76
CA LYS A 100 -15.28 17.55 -7.34
C LYS A 100 -14.99 16.87 -8.65
N LEU A 101 -15.68 15.77 -8.95
CA LEU A 101 -15.56 15.09 -10.24
C LEU A 101 -15.76 16.02 -11.44
N THR A 102 -16.72 16.95 -11.35
CA THR A 102 -17.03 17.91 -12.41
C THR A 102 -15.91 18.92 -12.67
N GLU A 103 -15.01 19.14 -11.71
CA GLU A 103 -13.90 20.10 -11.80
C GLU A 103 -12.61 19.45 -12.33
N ILE A 104 -12.49 18.12 -12.25
CA ILE A 104 -11.25 17.38 -12.54
C ILE A 104 -10.79 17.57 -13.98
N ASP A 105 -11.70 17.50 -14.96
CA ASP A 105 -11.33 17.65 -16.36
C ASP A 105 -10.74 19.05 -16.66
N GLY A 106 -11.39 20.10 -16.15
CA GLY A 106 -10.91 21.47 -16.24
C GLY A 106 -9.56 21.65 -15.53
N TYR A 107 -9.39 21.01 -14.37
CA TYR A 107 -8.13 21.00 -13.64
C TYR A 107 -7.00 20.33 -14.43
N PHE A 108 -7.22 19.16 -15.02
CA PHE A 108 -6.22 18.48 -15.84
C PHE A 108 -5.83 19.29 -17.07
N LYS A 109 -6.81 19.92 -17.74
CA LYS A 109 -6.55 20.87 -18.84
C LYS A 109 -5.70 22.04 -18.38
N PHE A 110 -6.00 22.62 -17.22
CA PHE A 110 -5.19 23.70 -16.64
C PHE A 110 -3.74 23.25 -16.40
N ILE A 111 -3.52 22.10 -15.74
CA ILE A 111 -2.17 21.59 -15.48
C ILE A 111 -1.42 21.36 -16.79
N LYS A 112 -2.09 20.86 -17.82
CA LYS A 112 -1.48 20.60 -19.13
C LYS A 112 -1.09 21.86 -19.90
N LEU A 113 -1.83 22.95 -19.73
CA LEU A 113 -1.49 24.26 -20.30
C LEU A 113 -0.22 24.85 -19.67
N LEU A 114 0.19 24.38 -18.49
CA LEU A 114 1.44 24.79 -17.87
C LEU A 114 2.59 24.02 -18.53
N GLU A 115 3.19 24.58 -19.59
CA GLU A 115 4.29 23.97 -20.37
C GLU A 115 5.48 23.48 -19.52
N ASN A 116 5.64 24.03 -18.31
CA ASN A 116 6.71 23.65 -17.39
C ASN A 116 6.41 22.36 -16.59
N VAL A 117 5.16 21.89 -16.55
CA VAL A 117 4.78 20.71 -15.78
C VAL A 117 5.01 19.45 -16.62
N LYS A 118 6.11 18.75 -16.34
CA LYS A 118 6.40 17.44 -16.93
C LYS A 118 5.95 16.34 -15.97
N ILE A 119 4.79 15.77 -16.25
CA ILE A 119 4.27 14.65 -15.46
C ILE A 119 5.07 13.40 -15.81
N GLU A 120 5.76 12.84 -14.82
CA GLU A 120 6.57 11.63 -14.98
C GLU A 120 5.87 10.39 -14.43
N ARG A 121 4.99 10.55 -13.44
CA ARG A 121 4.35 9.40 -12.78
C ARG A 121 2.89 9.68 -12.48
N ILE A 122 2.03 8.72 -12.77
CA ILE A 122 0.62 8.75 -12.41
C ILE A 122 0.29 7.47 -11.64
N THR A 123 -0.25 7.62 -10.44
CA THR A 123 -0.77 6.52 -9.63
C THR A 123 -2.25 6.77 -9.38
N VAL A 124 -3.08 5.83 -9.79
CA VAL A 124 -4.53 5.80 -9.53
C VAL A 124 -4.81 4.76 -8.46
N LYS A 125 -5.71 5.05 -7.51
CA LYS A 125 -6.01 4.13 -6.40
C LYS A 125 -7.47 4.21 -5.96
N ASN A 126 -8.07 3.05 -5.64
CA ASN A 126 -9.41 2.90 -5.05
C ASN A 126 -10.55 3.45 -5.91
N ILE A 127 -10.30 3.80 -7.17
CA ILE A 127 -11.33 4.41 -8.02
C ILE A 127 -12.41 3.38 -8.40
N TRP A 128 -12.07 2.09 -8.37
CA TRP A 128 -13.03 0.99 -8.55
C TRP A 128 -14.22 1.02 -7.57
N LYS A 129 -14.09 1.72 -6.44
CA LYS A 129 -15.16 1.93 -5.44
C LYS A 129 -16.26 2.87 -5.93
N MET A 130 -16.01 3.64 -6.98
CA MET A 130 -16.96 4.58 -7.58
C MET A 130 -17.91 3.86 -8.53
N THR A 131 -19.00 4.50 -8.96
CA THR A 131 -19.89 3.90 -9.98
C THR A 131 -19.19 3.75 -11.32
N THR A 132 -19.69 2.86 -12.18
CA THR A 132 -19.08 2.61 -13.51
C THR A 132 -19.06 3.88 -14.37
N SER A 133 -20.11 4.71 -14.30
CA SER A 133 -20.20 6.00 -14.98
C SER A 133 -19.13 6.99 -14.49
N MET A 134 -18.95 7.13 -13.18
CA MET A 134 -17.90 7.97 -12.58
C MET A 134 -16.49 7.50 -12.96
N GLN A 135 -16.25 6.19 -12.90
CA GLN A 135 -14.97 5.57 -13.28
C GLN A 135 -14.60 5.91 -14.72
N ARG A 136 -15.56 5.80 -15.66
CA ARG A 136 -15.36 6.12 -17.08
C ARG A 136 -15.03 7.60 -17.29
N ASN A 137 -15.78 8.50 -16.65
CA ASN A 137 -15.53 9.94 -16.77
C ASN A 137 -14.13 10.32 -16.25
N LEU A 138 -13.70 9.75 -15.13
CA LEU A 138 -12.37 10.00 -14.58
C LEU A 138 -11.28 9.37 -15.46
N HIS A 139 -11.50 8.15 -15.96
CA HIS A 139 -10.60 7.50 -16.93
C HIS A 139 -10.36 8.39 -18.15
N ASP A 140 -11.44 8.85 -18.78
CA ASP A 140 -11.36 9.65 -20.01
C ASP A 140 -10.71 11.01 -19.73
N SER A 141 -10.95 11.60 -18.56
CA SER A 141 -10.26 12.82 -18.13
C SER A 141 -8.76 12.59 -17.95
N ILE A 142 -8.34 11.48 -17.34
CA ILE A 142 -6.91 11.15 -17.19
C ILE A 142 -6.27 10.91 -18.55
N VAL A 143 -6.86 10.04 -19.37
CA VAL A 143 -6.28 9.63 -20.66
C VAL A 143 -6.27 10.79 -21.65
N ASN A 144 -7.38 11.52 -21.80
CA ASN A 144 -7.51 12.53 -22.84
C ASN A 144 -6.98 13.90 -22.38
N SER A 145 -7.37 14.35 -21.19
CA SER A 145 -7.08 15.70 -20.72
C SER A 145 -5.73 15.81 -20.01
N LEU A 146 -5.37 14.85 -19.15
CA LEU A 146 -4.08 14.88 -18.45
C LEU A 146 -2.95 14.34 -19.33
N ILE A 147 -3.03 13.08 -19.78
CA ILE A 147 -1.99 12.40 -20.56
C ILE A 147 -2.00 12.87 -22.02
N GLY A 148 -3.18 12.85 -22.66
CA GLY A 148 -3.42 13.22 -24.06
C GLY A 148 -2.43 12.57 -25.03
N ASN A 149 -2.12 13.28 -26.12
CA ASN A 149 -1.33 12.71 -27.22
C ASN A 149 0.20 12.78 -27.01
N ASN A 150 0.69 13.48 -25.99
CA ASN A 150 2.13 13.65 -25.72
C ASN A 150 2.48 13.12 -24.32
N TYR A 151 2.82 11.85 -24.26
CA TYR A 151 3.16 11.11 -23.04
C TYR A 151 4.64 10.69 -22.99
N SER A 152 5.49 11.35 -23.78
CA SER A 152 6.94 11.10 -23.84
C SER A 152 7.67 11.25 -22.51
N ASN A 153 7.15 12.08 -21.59
CA ASN A 153 7.73 12.27 -20.26
C ASN A 153 7.23 11.25 -19.23
N LEU A 154 6.19 10.47 -19.54
CA LEU A 154 5.56 9.56 -18.58
C LEU A 154 6.42 8.30 -18.40
N LEU A 155 7.00 8.14 -17.21
CA LEU A 155 7.88 7.03 -16.84
C LEU A 155 7.14 5.89 -16.14
N SER A 156 6.00 6.17 -15.50
CA SER A 156 5.23 5.17 -14.77
C SER A 156 3.74 5.51 -14.71
N LEU A 157 2.91 4.51 -14.97
CA LEU A 157 1.46 4.56 -14.84
C LEU A 157 0.99 3.35 -14.03
N LYS A 158 0.29 3.57 -12.92
CA LYS A 158 -0.19 2.51 -12.02
C LYS A 158 -1.67 2.68 -11.71
N GLY A 159 -2.42 1.59 -11.69
CA GLY A 159 -3.81 1.53 -11.24
C GLY A 159 -4.85 2.08 -12.21
N LEU A 160 -4.46 2.58 -13.39
CA LEU A 160 -5.42 3.04 -14.41
C LEU A 160 -6.18 1.87 -15.05
N ASP A 161 -5.58 0.70 -15.01
CA ASP A 161 -6.16 -0.57 -15.39
C ASP A 161 -7.35 -0.96 -14.50
N GLU A 162 -7.42 -0.46 -13.26
CA GLU A 162 -8.61 -0.55 -12.40
C GLU A 162 -9.86 0.06 -13.06
N LEU A 163 -9.73 1.00 -14.00
CA LEU A 163 -10.85 1.72 -14.61
C LEU A 163 -11.36 1.13 -15.92
N CYS A 164 -10.49 0.51 -16.69
CA CYS A 164 -10.77 0.19 -18.09
C CYS A 164 -10.48 -1.25 -18.50
N TYR A 165 -10.06 -2.11 -17.56
CA TYR A 165 -9.65 -3.50 -17.83
C TYR A 165 -8.59 -3.63 -18.93
N GLY A 166 -7.85 -2.55 -19.18
CA GLY A 166 -6.85 -2.46 -20.23
C GLY A 166 -7.37 -2.15 -21.62
N CYS A 167 -8.04 -1.01 -21.77
CA CYS A 167 -8.38 -0.47 -23.09
C CYS A 167 -7.14 -0.24 -23.96
N SER A 168 -7.34 -0.19 -25.28
CA SER A 168 -6.25 -0.02 -26.26
C SER A 168 -5.42 1.25 -26.03
N SER A 169 -6.04 2.34 -25.59
CA SER A 169 -5.36 3.59 -25.24
C SER A 169 -4.39 3.39 -24.07
N CYS A 170 -4.84 2.74 -22.99
CA CYS A 170 -4.00 2.43 -21.83
C CYS A 170 -2.87 1.47 -22.17
N ALA A 171 -3.12 0.47 -23.02
CA ALA A 171 -2.08 -0.44 -23.51
C ALA A 171 -1.02 0.27 -24.33
N ASN A 172 -1.40 1.22 -25.18
CA ASN A 172 -0.44 1.99 -25.96
C ASN A 172 0.40 2.94 -25.09
N ILE A 173 -0.20 3.54 -24.06
CA ILE A 173 0.54 4.37 -23.09
C ILE A 173 1.55 3.50 -22.33
N LEU A 174 1.14 2.35 -21.81
CA LEU A 174 1.99 1.48 -21.01
C LEU A 174 3.24 1.01 -21.75
N LYS A 175 3.13 0.72 -23.06
CA LYS A 175 4.29 0.34 -23.91
C LYS A 175 5.43 1.35 -23.94
N GLN A 176 5.13 2.62 -23.67
CA GLN A 176 6.14 3.69 -23.70
C GLN A 176 6.59 4.12 -22.30
N THR A 177 5.98 3.57 -21.24
CA THR A 177 6.37 3.88 -19.85
C THR A 177 7.46 2.94 -19.39
N GLU A 178 8.62 3.49 -19.05
CA GLU A 178 9.84 2.70 -19.08
C GLU A 178 10.07 1.75 -17.88
N LYS A 179 9.37 1.84 -16.73
CA LYS A 179 9.95 1.27 -15.48
C LYS A 179 9.04 0.53 -14.50
N CYS A 180 7.75 0.87 -14.36
CA CYS A 180 6.86 0.17 -13.43
C CYS A 180 5.41 0.09 -13.92
N ALA A 181 4.88 -1.14 -14.03
CA ALA A 181 3.51 -1.40 -14.47
C ALA A 181 2.70 -2.17 -13.42
N THR A 182 1.40 -1.90 -13.35
CA THR A 182 0.41 -2.74 -12.66
C THR A 182 -0.36 -3.53 -13.72
N GLN A 183 -0.51 -4.83 -13.48
CA GLN A 183 -1.23 -5.73 -14.37
C GLN A 183 -2.46 -6.28 -13.66
N THR A 184 -3.64 -5.79 -14.04
CA THR A 184 -4.94 -6.35 -13.64
C THR A 184 -5.67 -7.06 -14.79
N SER A 185 -5.11 -7.05 -16.01
CA SER A 185 -5.71 -7.68 -17.19
C SER A 185 -4.72 -8.54 -17.96
N PHE A 186 -5.22 -9.67 -18.46
CA PHE A 186 -4.48 -10.65 -19.27
C PHE A 186 -3.99 -10.07 -20.61
N ALA A 187 -4.66 -9.06 -21.16
CA ALA A 187 -4.40 -8.52 -22.50
C ALA A 187 -2.99 -7.92 -22.67
N PHE A 188 -2.31 -7.57 -21.58
CA PHE A 188 -1.04 -6.87 -21.60
C PHE A 188 0.21 -7.76 -21.63
N LEU A 189 0.08 -9.08 -21.48
CA LEU A 189 1.23 -10.01 -21.46
C LEU A 189 1.88 -10.24 -22.83
N SER A 190 1.38 -9.56 -23.88
CA SER A 190 1.81 -9.75 -25.27
C SER A 190 2.93 -8.79 -25.71
N PHE A 191 3.53 -8.00 -24.80
CA PHE A 191 4.53 -6.98 -25.14
C PHE A 191 5.97 -7.42 -24.80
N HIS A 192 6.93 -6.96 -25.62
CA HIS A 192 8.35 -7.25 -25.49
C HIS A 192 9.06 -6.17 -24.67
N GLU A 193 9.08 -6.28 -23.33
CA GLU A 193 9.59 -5.20 -22.48
C GLU A 193 10.31 -5.69 -21.22
N HIS A 194 11.29 -4.91 -20.78
CA HIS A 194 11.93 -5.08 -19.49
C HIS A 194 11.29 -4.15 -18.45
N PHE A 195 10.84 -4.71 -17.32
CA PHE A 195 10.30 -3.96 -16.20
C PHE A 195 11.29 -3.91 -15.04
N LYS A 196 11.52 -2.71 -14.50
CA LYS A 196 12.23 -2.57 -13.22
C LYS A 196 11.39 -3.13 -12.07
N SER A 197 10.07 -2.93 -12.11
CA SER A 197 9.14 -3.56 -11.18
C SER A 197 7.79 -3.83 -11.84
N LEU A 198 7.30 -5.06 -11.70
CA LEU A 198 6.02 -5.49 -12.24
C LEU A 198 5.10 -5.93 -11.10
N VAL A 199 3.95 -5.29 -10.97
CA VAL A 199 2.92 -5.68 -10.00
C VAL A 199 1.89 -6.54 -10.71
N VAL A 200 1.68 -7.77 -10.24
CA VAL A 200 0.70 -8.70 -10.80
C VAL A 200 -0.34 -9.03 -9.75
N SER A 201 -1.62 -8.78 -10.05
CA SER A 201 -2.70 -9.15 -9.14
C SER A 201 -2.96 -10.65 -9.14
N ASP A 202 -3.40 -11.15 -8.00
CA ASP A 202 -3.94 -12.50 -7.84
C ASP A 202 -5.03 -12.86 -8.89
N THR A 203 -5.86 -11.90 -9.29
CA THR A 203 -6.89 -12.07 -10.33
C THR A 203 -6.27 -12.41 -11.69
N VAL A 204 -5.17 -11.79 -12.09
CA VAL A 204 -4.51 -12.10 -13.37
C VAL A 204 -3.92 -13.50 -13.34
N ILE A 205 -3.25 -13.86 -12.24
CA ILE A 205 -2.69 -15.20 -12.05
C ILE A 205 -3.81 -16.24 -12.12
N GLN A 206 -4.95 -15.96 -11.49
CA GLN A 206 -6.12 -16.82 -11.52
C GLN A 206 -6.70 -16.97 -12.93
N SER A 207 -6.83 -15.89 -13.70
CA SER A 207 -7.33 -15.98 -15.08
C SER A 207 -6.42 -16.81 -15.98
N ILE A 208 -5.09 -16.70 -15.82
CA ILE A 208 -4.13 -17.54 -16.55
C ILE A 208 -4.30 -19.00 -16.17
N PHE A 209 -4.47 -19.26 -14.86
CA PHE A 209 -4.69 -20.60 -14.34
C PHE A 209 -5.96 -21.23 -14.89
N GLU A 210 -7.08 -20.53 -14.78
CA GLU A 210 -8.40 -20.97 -15.27
C GLU A 210 -8.36 -21.29 -16.76
N TYR A 211 -7.80 -20.38 -17.56
CA TYR A 211 -7.66 -20.60 -19.00
C TYR A 211 -6.81 -21.85 -19.29
N SER A 212 -5.66 -21.97 -18.63
CA SER A 212 -4.74 -23.09 -18.85
C SER A 212 -5.39 -24.42 -18.45
N GLN A 213 -6.07 -24.48 -17.31
CA GLN A 213 -6.70 -25.70 -16.81
C GLN A 213 -7.88 -26.14 -17.70
N ARG A 214 -8.70 -25.20 -18.19
CA ARG A 214 -9.83 -25.48 -19.10
C ARG A 214 -9.37 -26.01 -20.46
N GLN A 215 -8.26 -25.50 -20.96
CA GLN A 215 -7.71 -25.90 -22.27
C GLN A 215 -6.86 -27.18 -22.21
N SER A 216 -6.63 -27.74 -21.01
CA SER A 216 -5.74 -28.88 -20.82
C SER A 216 -6.47 -30.16 -20.43
N ARG A 217 -5.98 -31.28 -20.95
CA ARG A 217 -6.42 -32.65 -20.64
C ARG A 217 -5.51 -33.34 -19.64
N SER A 218 -4.26 -32.90 -19.49
CA SER A 218 -3.30 -33.40 -18.50
C SER A 218 -2.58 -32.28 -17.75
N LYS A 219 -1.89 -32.65 -16.65
CA LYS A 219 -1.05 -31.74 -15.88
C LYS A 219 0.07 -31.14 -16.74
N GLU A 220 0.71 -31.95 -17.59
CA GLU A 220 1.81 -31.54 -18.45
C GLU A 220 1.36 -30.50 -19.48
N GLU A 221 0.17 -30.67 -20.04
CA GLU A 221 -0.42 -29.69 -20.96
C GLU A 221 -0.73 -28.37 -20.25
N CYS A 222 -1.20 -28.43 -19.00
CA CYS A 222 -1.46 -27.24 -18.18
C CYS A 222 -0.16 -26.47 -17.88
N LEU A 223 0.89 -27.18 -17.47
CA LEU A 223 2.22 -26.60 -17.24
C LEU A 223 2.84 -26.05 -18.53
N TYR A 224 2.63 -26.72 -19.67
CA TYR A 224 3.02 -26.20 -20.98
C TYR A 224 2.29 -24.88 -21.32
N ASN A 225 1.00 -24.79 -20.99
CA ASN A 225 0.23 -23.55 -21.16
C ASN A 225 0.74 -22.43 -20.25
N PHE A 226 1.09 -22.72 -18.98
CA PHE A 226 1.78 -21.73 -18.12
C PHE A 226 3.07 -21.23 -18.76
N HIS A 227 3.89 -22.16 -19.25
CA HIS A 227 5.11 -21.80 -19.95
C HIS A 227 4.77 -20.94 -21.17
N ARG A 228 3.78 -21.29 -21.99
CA ARG A 228 3.38 -20.50 -23.15
C ARG A 228 2.95 -19.07 -22.80
N PHE A 229 2.19 -18.88 -21.72
CA PHE A 229 1.76 -17.55 -21.27
C PHE A 229 2.89 -16.70 -20.71
N THR A 230 3.86 -17.35 -20.08
CA THR A 230 5.01 -16.69 -19.44
C THR A 230 6.24 -16.64 -20.36
N LYS A 231 6.20 -17.30 -21.52
CA LYS A 231 7.24 -17.29 -22.58
C LYS A 231 7.29 -15.95 -23.32
N SER A 232 6.47 -14.98 -22.94
CA SER A 232 6.60 -13.61 -23.41
C SER A 232 8.01 -13.08 -23.15
N PHE A 233 8.49 -12.18 -24.00
CA PHE A 233 9.81 -11.55 -23.90
C PHE A 233 9.86 -10.50 -22.78
N ILE A 234 9.15 -10.78 -21.69
CA ILE A 234 9.11 -9.96 -20.50
C ILE A 234 10.33 -10.34 -19.66
N THR A 235 11.03 -9.33 -19.17
CA THR A 235 12.00 -9.51 -18.07
C THR A 235 11.65 -8.56 -16.95
N CYS A 236 11.86 -8.97 -15.71
CA CYS A 236 11.47 -8.18 -14.54
C CYS A 236 12.55 -8.22 -13.46
N ASP A 237 12.99 -7.08 -12.95
CA ASP A 237 13.93 -7.06 -11.81
C ASP A 237 13.21 -7.35 -10.48
N HIS A 238 12.02 -6.79 -10.27
CA HIS A 238 11.25 -6.91 -9.03
C HIS A 238 9.78 -7.24 -9.30
N LEU A 239 9.38 -8.50 -9.04
CA LEU A 239 8.00 -8.95 -9.19
C LEU A 239 7.24 -8.77 -7.87
N VAL A 240 6.13 -8.04 -7.90
CA VAL A 240 5.24 -7.83 -6.75
C VAL A 240 3.95 -8.62 -6.95
N LEU A 241 3.68 -9.57 -6.07
CA LEU A 241 2.41 -10.29 -6.01
C LEU A 241 1.41 -9.46 -5.19
N ASN A 242 0.35 -8.97 -5.83
CA ASN A 242 -0.67 -8.15 -5.19
C ASN A 242 -1.89 -9.02 -4.84
N LEU A 243 -2.01 -9.35 -3.55
CA LEU A 243 -2.95 -10.31 -2.98
C LEU A 243 -4.10 -9.58 -2.28
N SER A 244 -5.32 -9.96 -2.61
CA SER A 244 -6.54 -9.45 -1.96
C SER A 244 -6.84 -10.25 -0.69
N GLU A 245 -7.22 -9.55 0.38
CA GLU A 245 -7.56 -10.19 1.66
C GLU A 245 -9.08 -10.43 1.82
N ASP A 246 -9.93 -9.74 1.05
CA ASP A 246 -11.40 -9.78 1.13
C ASP A 246 -12.11 -10.68 0.11
N LYS A 247 -11.38 -11.52 -0.63
CA LYS A 247 -12.02 -12.40 -1.63
C LYS A 247 -12.90 -13.45 -0.97
N LEU A 248 -14.21 -13.38 -1.24
CA LEU A 248 -15.18 -14.41 -0.95
C LEU A 248 -15.10 -15.51 -2.02
N LEU A 249 -14.87 -16.74 -1.58
CA LEU A 249 -14.81 -17.93 -2.42
C LEU A 249 -16.22 -18.55 -2.50
N VAL A 250 -16.85 -18.43 -3.66
CA VAL A 250 -18.18 -19.02 -3.91
C VAL A 250 -18.01 -20.30 -4.73
N ASN A 251 -18.50 -21.44 -4.25
CA ASN A 251 -18.48 -22.67 -5.04
C ASN A 251 -19.44 -22.55 -6.24
N GLU A 252 -19.02 -22.95 -7.44
CA GLU A 252 -19.80 -22.81 -8.68
C GLU A 252 -21.19 -23.49 -8.64
N ASP A 253 -21.40 -24.46 -7.74
CA ASP A 253 -22.58 -25.33 -7.71
C ASP A 253 -23.48 -25.15 -6.46
N SER A 254 -23.20 -24.17 -5.60
CA SER A 254 -24.07 -23.88 -4.45
C SER A 254 -24.96 -22.69 -4.77
N ASP A 255 -26.27 -22.93 -4.92
CA ASP A 255 -27.29 -21.91 -4.68
C ASP A 255 -27.17 -21.51 -3.22
N ILE A 256 -26.39 -20.47 -2.93
CA ILE A 256 -26.16 -20.07 -1.54
C ILE A 256 -27.40 -19.30 -1.07
N GLU A 257 -28.18 -19.91 -0.18
CA GLU A 257 -29.04 -19.13 0.72
C GLU A 257 -28.13 -18.16 1.49
N ASP A 258 -28.53 -16.88 1.57
CA ASP A 258 -27.75 -15.70 1.98
C ASP A 258 -26.91 -15.81 3.29
N GLY A 259 -26.99 -16.92 4.04
CA GLY A 259 -26.23 -17.20 5.26
C GLY A 259 -25.00 -18.11 5.12
N GLU A 260 -24.90 -19.02 4.13
CA GLU A 260 -23.81 -20.01 4.11
C GLU A 260 -22.50 -19.51 3.45
N ALA A 261 -22.58 -18.52 2.57
CA ALA A 261 -21.41 -17.92 1.88
C ALA A 261 -20.46 -17.23 2.86
N TRP A 262 -21.02 -16.70 3.95
CA TRP A 262 -20.29 -15.94 4.97
C TRP A 262 -19.51 -16.83 5.95
N ASN A 263 -19.72 -18.14 5.92
CA ASN A 263 -19.12 -19.10 6.85
C ASN A 263 -17.98 -19.93 6.23
N ALA A 264 -17.63 -19.72 4.96
CA ALA A 264 -16.41 -20.31 4.40
C ALA A 264 -15.19 -19.76 5.15
N PRO A 265 -14.18 -20.58 5.52
CA PRO A 265 -12.97 -20.08 6.15
C PRO A 265 -12.40 -18.95 5.30
N LEU A 266 -12.30 -17.75 5.89
CA LEU A 266 -11.75 -16.56 5.24
C LEU A 266 -10.22 -16.74 5.11
N ASP A 267 -9.84 -17.64 4.23
CA ASP A 267 -8.48 -17.90 3.78
C ASP A 267 -8.24 -17.01 2.54
N HIS A 268 -7.08 -16.37 2.41
CA HIS A 268 -6.80 -15.62 1.18
C HIS A 268 -6.70 -16.58 0.00
N HIS A 269 -7.09 -16.14 -1.19
CA HIS A 269 -7.06 -16.97 -2.39
C HIS A 269 -5.63 -17.49 -2.65
N HIS A 270 -5.45 -18.81 -2.61
CA HIS A 270 -4.15 -19.41 -2.85
C HIS A 270 -3.76 -19.31 -4.32
N LEU A 271 -2.53 -18.91 -4.61
CA LEU A 271 -2.02 -18.85 -5.98
C LEU A 271 -1.53 -20.23 -6.45
N PRO A 272 -1.65 -20.57 -7.74
CA PRO A 272 -0.98 -21.74 -8.32
C PRO A 272 0.54 -21.57 -8.27
N ARG A 273 1.20 -22.33 -7.40
CA ARG A 273 2.64 -22.21 -7.13
C ARG A 273 3.46 -22.39 -8.41
N GLU A 274 3.20 -23.44 -9.18
CA GLU A 274 3.96 -23.75 -10.41
C GLU A 274 3.88 -22.62 -11.44
N LEU A 275 2.75 -21.91 -11.53
CA LEU A 275 2.63 -20.76 -12.42
C LEU A 275 3.50 -19.60 -11.94
N VAL A 276 3.45 -19.26 -10.65
CA VAL A 276 4.32 -18.21 -10.05
C VAL A 276 5.79 -18.55 -10.24
N GLU A 277 6.16 -19.81 -10.01
CA GLU A 277 7.53 -20.30 -10.22
C GLU A 277 7.96 -20.19 -11.69
N THR A 278 7.06 -20.50 -12.62
CA THR A 278 7.30 -20.35 -14.06
C THR A 278 7.47 -18.89 -14.44
N MET A 279 6.68 -17.97 -13.87
CA MET A 279 6.84 -16.52 -14.06
C MET A 279 8.21 -16.04 -13.57
N ILE A 280 8.62 -16.46 -12.36
CA ILE A 280 9.92 -16.12 -11.78
C ILE A 280 11.07 -16.55 -12.70
N LYS A 281 11.04 -17.80 -13.17
CA LYS A 281 12.07 -18.37 -14.05
C LYS A 281 12.09 -17.70 -15.42
N ASN A 282 10.94 -17.62 -16.09
CA ASN A 282 10.87 -17.12 -17.47
C ASN A 282 11.13 -15.61 -17.56
N TRP A 283 10.69 -14.85 -16.57
CA TRP A 283 10.91 -13.39 -16.53
C TRP A 283 12.22 -12.98 -15.86
N LYS A 284 13.05 -13.94 -15.44
CA LYS A 284 14.37 -13.72 -14.82
C LYS A 284 14.31 -12.79 -13.61
N VAL A 285 13.34 -13.03 -12.73
CA VAL A 285 13.06 -12.21 -11.55
C VAL A 285 14.24 -12.23 -10.58
N LYS A 286 14.70 -11.04 -10.14
CA LYS A 286 15.81 -10.90 -9.19
C LYS A 286 15.35 -10.72 -7.75
N SER A 287 14.18 -10.15 -7.54
CA SER A 287 13.62 -9.87 -6.21
C SER A 287 12.10 -9.99 -6.20
N ILE A 288 11.54 -10.30 -5.02
CA ILE A 288 10.11 -10.55 -4.83
C ILE A 288 9.53 -9.57 -3.81
N GLY A 289 8.37 -9.03 -4.15
CA GLY A 289 7.49 -8.30 -3.24
C GLY A 289 6.15 -9.01 -3.08
N ILE A 290 5.55 -8.89 -1.90
CA ILE A 290 4.20 -9.37 -1.61
C ILE A 290 3.43 -8.18 -1.05
N LYS A 291 2.38 -7.75 -1.74
CA LYS A 291 1.52 -6.67 -1.29
C LYS A 291 0.16 -7.22 -0.91
N PHE A 292 -0.25 -7.01 0.33
CA PHE A 292 -1.58 -7.36 0.79
C PHE A 292 -2.51 -6.15 0.71
N VAL A 293 -3.70 -6.35 0.17
CA VAL A 293 -4.70 -5.31 -0.04
C VAL A 293 -6.01 -5.77 0.55
N ASN A 294 -6.52 -5.01 1.54
CA ASN A 294 -7.74 -5.33 2.25
C ASN A 294 -8.94 -5.48 1.31
N GLU A 295 -9.18 -4.46 0.50
CA GLU A 295 -10.32 -4.41 -0.42
C GLU A 295 -9.87 -4.28 -1.87
N THR A 296 -10.38 -5.14 -2.76
CA THR A 296 -10.21 -5.00 -4.21
C THR A 296 -11.54 -5.00 -4.96
N ARG A 297 -11.51 -4.60 -6.24
CA ARG A 297 -12.69 -4.53 -7.12
C ARG A 297 -13.49 -5.83 -7.20
N SER A 298 -12.82 -6.98 -7.06
CA SER A 298 -13.40 -8.30 -7.27
C SER A 298 -13.54 -9.03 -5.94
N GLN A 299 -14.58 -8.67 -5.17
CA GLN A 299 -14.86 -9.27 -3.86
C GLN A 299 -15.41 -10.70 -3.96
N ILE A 300 -16.05 -11.05 -5.08
CA ILE A 300 -16.60 -12.40 -5.32
C ILE A 300 -15.79 -13.06 -6.42
N HIS A 301 -15.13 -14.16 -6.08
CA HIS A 301 -14.52 -15.06 -7.04
C HIS A 301 -15.19 -16.43 -6.95
N THR A 302 -15.48 -17.02 -8.09
CA THR A 302 -15.75 -18.46 -8.15
C THR A 302 -14.52 -19.17 -7.60
N ASN A 303 -14.75 -20.00 -6.58
CA ASN A 303 -13.75 -20.89 -6.00
C ASN A 303 -13.40 -21.94 -7.05
N LEU A 304 -12.54 -21.55 -7.97
CA LEU A 304 -11.91 -22.44 -8.94
C LEU A 304 -10.82 -23.18 -8.19
N GLU A 305 -11.25 -24.06 -7.28
CA GLU A 305 -10.39 -25.10 -6.78
C GLU A 305 -9.83 -25.85 -7.99
N ASP A 306 -8.55 -26.23 -7.89
CA ASP A 306 -7.97 -27.14 -8.85
C ASP A 306 -8.69 -28.49 -8.76
N LYS A 307 -9.84 -28.62 -9.44
CA LYS A 307 -10.71 -29.82 -9.41
C LYS A 307 -9.94 -31.09 -9.80
N LYS A 308 -8.78 -30.95 -10.45
CA LYS A 308 -7.94 -32.05 -10.93
C LYS A 308 -6.66 -32.25 -10.10
N ASN A 309 -6.39 -31.43 -9.09
CA ASN A 309 -5.19 -31.48 -8.23
C ASN A 309 -3.87 -31.55 -9.02
N TRP A 310 -3.78 -30.82 -10.12
CA TRP A 310 -2.60 -30.72 -10.98
C TRP A 310 -1.51 -29.80 -10.41
N VAL A 311 -1.88 -28.72 -9.73
CA VAL A 311 -0.99 -27.68 -9.21
C VAL A 311 -1.00 -27.63 -7.69
N THR A 312 0.12 -27.21 -7.13
CA THR A 312 0.25 -26.94 -5.71
C THR A 312 -0.18 -25.51 -5.39
N LYS A 313 -0.74 -25.32 -4.19
CA LYS A 313 -1.21 -24.03 -3.71
C LYS A 313 -0.04 -23.30 -3.03
N LEU A 314 0.24 -22.06 -3.42
CA LEU A 314 1.13 -21.13 -2.73
C LEU A 314 0.39 -20.60 -1.50
N LYS A 315 0.90 -20.93 -0.32
CA LYS A 315 0.17 -20.77 0.95
C LYS A 315 0.96 -19.88 1.91
N LEU A 316 0.54 -18.62 2.04
CA LEU A 316 1.21 -17.65 2.92
C LEU A 316 0.66 -17.62 4.35
N ASN A 317 -0.55 -18.11 4.58
CA ASN A 317 -1.23 -18.10 5.88
C ASN A 317 -1.58 -19.49 6.39
N ALA A 318 -1.42 -20.54 5.58
CA ALA A 318 -1.69 -21.90 6.01
C ALA A 318 -0.80 -22.30 7.20
N PRO A 319 -1.20 -23.32 7.98
CA PRO A 319 -0.32 -23.95 8.96
C PRO A 319 1.01 -24.30 8.31
N SER A 320 2.10 -23.85 8.91
CA SER A 320 3.40 -23.84 8.26
C SER A 320 3.91 -25.26 7.95
N ASP A 321 3.54 -26.26 8.77
CA ASP A 321 3.83 -27.69 8.53
C ASP A 321 3.19 -28.22 7.24
N SER A 322 2.11 -27.59 6.76
CA SER A 322 1.43 -27.96 5.52
C SER A 322 2.07 -27.34 4.26
N VAL A 323 3.01 -26.42 4.45
CA VAL A 323 3.70 -25.70 3.37
C VAL A 323 5.03 -26.38 3.10
N LYS A 324 5.23 -26.86 1.87
CA LYS A 324 6.52 -27.41 1.41
C LYS A 324 7.41 -26.28 0.89
N THR A 325 8.71 -26.38 1.15
CA THR A 325 9.72 -25.50 0.56
C THR A 325 9.66 -25.56 -0.97
N SER A 326 9.78 -24.41 -1.61
CA SER A 326 9.79 -24.29 -3.07
C SER A 326 10.99 -25.02 -3.66
N GLU A 327 10.74 -25.66 -4.80
CA GLU A 327 11.74 -26.38 -5.59
C GLU A 327 12.38 -25.46 -6.67
N LEU A 328 12.16 -24.15 -6.58
CA LEU A 328 12.73 -23.15 -7.50
C LEU A 328 14.26 -23.23 -7.61
N GLY A 329 14.94 -23.68 -6.56
CA GLY A 329 16.40 -23.66 -6.48
C GLY A 329 17.00 -22.24 -6.44
N LEU A 330 16.16 -21.24 -6.17
CA LEU A 330 16.53 -19.83 -6.08
C LEU A 330 16.45 -19.37 -4.63
N LYS A 331 17.42 -18.56 -4.22
CA LYS A 331 17.42 -17.85 -2.94
C LYS A 331 17.44 -16.35 -3.22
N PHE A 332 16.43 -15.64 -2.73
CA PHE A 332 16.34 -14.19 -2.87
C PHE A 332 17.15 -13.50 -1.79
N GLU A 333 17.82 -12.41 -2.15
CA GLU A 333 18.55 -11.55 -1.20
C GLU A 333 17.60 -11.03 -0.12
N ARG A 334 16.41 -10.56 -0.54
CA ARG A 334 15.36 -10.09 0.34
C ARG A 334 13.98 -10.30 -0.27
N VAL A 335 12.99 -10.50 0.59
CA VAL A 335 11.55 -10.42 0.23
C VAL A 335 10.92 -9.20 0.90
N ASP A 336 10.27 -8.36 0.10
CA ASP A 336 9.56 -7.17 0.58
C ASP A 336 8.07 -7.48 0.80
N VAL A 337 7.52 -7.12 1.96
CA VAL A 337 6.11 -7.29 2.33
C VAL A 337 5.50 -5.92 2.56
N ASP A 338 4.54 -5.54 1.72
CA ASP A 338 3.81 -4.28 1.80
C ASP A 338 2.42 -4.51 2.41
N LEU A 339 2.25 -4.03 3.65
CA LEU A 339 1.01 -4.04 4.41
C LEU A 339 0.39 -2.63 4.49
N SER A 340 0.79 -1.70 3.61
CA SER A 340 0.28 -0.32 3.67
C SER A 340 -1.22 -0.21 3.45
N ASP A 341 -1.78 -1.19 2.73
CA ASP A 341 -3.18 -1.29 2.33
C ASP A 341 -3.85 -2.56 2.91
N SER A 342 -3.18 -3.26 3.83
CA SER A 342 -3.66 -4.47 4.50
C SER A 342 -4.41 -4.13 5.77
N GLU A 343 -5.49 -4.86 6.04
CA GLU A 343 -6.19 -4.85 7.32
C GLU A 343 -6.01 -6.21 8.00
N LYS A 344 -6.32 -7.30 7.30
CA LYS A 344 -6.40 -8.64 7.88
C LYS A 344 -5.02 -9.19 8.23
N CYS A 345 -4.08 -9.17 7.28
CA CYS A 345 -2.70 -9.62 7.53
C CYS A 345 -2.00 -8.75 8.57
N ALA A 346 -2.17 -7.43 8.49
CA ALA A 346 -1.62 -6.49 9.46
C ALA A 346 -2.13 -6.79 10.89
N VAL A 347 -3.44 -7.01 11.06
CA VAL A 347 -4.04 -7.39 12.35
C VAL A 347 -3.51 -8.74 12.82
N GLY A 348 -3.49 -9.76 11.96
CA GLY A 348 -3.05 -11.11 12.32
C GLY A 348 -1.59 -11.22 12.78
N ILE A 349 -0.70 -10.32 12.32
CA ILE A 349 0.70 -10.26 12.78
C ILE A 349 0.85 -9.49 14.10
N THR A 350 -0.05 -8.54 14.39
CA THR A 350 0.12 -7.58 15.49
C THR A 350 -0.74 -7.89 16.71
N HIS A 351 -1.83 -8.64 16.57
CA HIS A 351 -2.81 -8.92 17.63
C HIS A 351 -2.72 -10.36 18.16
N ASN A 352 -3.01 -10.54 19.45
CA ASN A 352 -2.94 -11.84 20.12
C ASN A 352 -4.11 -12.75 19.77
N SER A 353 -5.30 -12.17 19.64
CA SER A 353 -6.57 -12.86 19.40
C SER A 353 -7.30 -12.16 18.28
N SER A 354 -7.10 -12.64 17.06
CA SER A 354 -7.81 -12.17 15.88
C SER A 354 -8.34 -13.36 15.09
N ASP A 355 -9.41 -13.12 14.33
CA ASP A 355 -9.89 -14.08 13.32
C ASP A 355 -8.82 -14.36 12.24
N TRP A 356 -7.75 -13.56 12.22
CA TRP A 356 -6.65 -13.55 11.25
C TRP A 356 -5.36 -14.20 11.79
N ASP A 357 -5.45 -14.96 12.90
CA ASP A 357 -4.31 -15.59 13.58
C ASP A 357 -3.49 -16.55 12.69
N HIS A 358 -4.05 -17.00 11.58
CA HIS A 358 -3.37 -17.79 10.55
C HIS A 358 -2.17 -17.04 9.92
N TYR A 359 -2.19 -15.70 9.87
CA TYR A 359 -1.06 -14.90 9.39
C TYR A 359 0.15 -14.90 10.33
N LYS A 360 0.06 -15.46 11.54
CA LYS A 360 1.23 -15.71 12.41
C LYS A 360 2.24 -16.67 11.76
N ASN A 361 1.86 -17.38 10.69
CA ASN A 361 2.74 -18.26 9.92
C ASN A 361 3.43 -17.54 8.74
N LEU A 362 3.13 -16.25 8.50
CA LEU A 362 3.54 -15.55 7.28
C LEU A 362 5.05 -15.61 7.02
N ILE A 363 5.87 -15.31 8.03
CA ILE A 363 7.34 -15.26 7.90
C ILE A 363 7.89 -16.64 7.54
N ALA A 364 7.40 -17.68 8.21
CA ALA A 364 7.78 -19.06 7.93
C ALA A 364 7.40 -19.47 6.51
N ASN A 365 6.16 -19.19 6.11
CA ASN A 365 5.64 -19.54 4.81
C ASN A 365 6.35 -18.78 3.69
N ILE A 366 6.67 -17.49 3.89
CA ILE A 366 7.50 -16.71 2.95
C ILE A 366 8.84 -17.40 2.74
N ARG A 367 9.56 -17.82 3.79
CA ARG A 367 10.86 -18.49 3.61
C ARG A 367 10.75 -19.85 2.92
N LYS A 368 9.61 -20.53 3.03
CA LYS A 368 9.37 -21.79 2.32
C LYS A 368 9.06 -21.53 0.85
N GLU A 369 8.16 -20.60 0.53
CA GLU A 369 7.77 -20.28 -0.84
C GLU A 369 8.86 -19.50 -1.60
N PHE A 370 9.55 -18.59 -0.91
CA PHE A 370 10.58 -17.71 -1.43
C PHE A 370 11.80 -17.73 -0.49
N PRO A 371 12.70 -18.71 -0.64
CA PRO A 371 13.87 -18.85 0.24
C PRO A 371 14.66 -17.55 0.35
N THR A 372 14.83 -17.05 1.56
CA THR A 372 15.53 -15.80 1.87
C THR A 372 16.05 -15.78 3.31
N ASP A 373 17.04 -14.92 3.57
CA ASP A 373 17.55 -14.61 4.91
C ASP A 373 17.13 -13.20 5.36
N GLU A 374 16.45 -12.42 4.51
CA GLU A 374 16.01 -11.08 4.82
C GLU A 374 14.56 -10.84 4.40
N ILE A 375 13.74 -10.35 5.33
CA ILE A 375 12.35 -9.96 5.06
C ILE A 375 12.16 -8.52 5.53
N SER A 376 11.58 -7.67 4.68
CA SER A 376 11.26 -6.28 5.01
C SER A 376 9.76 -6.07 4.99
N ILE A 377 9.15 -5.63 6.09
CA ILE A 377 7.70 -5.46 6.26
C ILE A 377 7.39 -3.98 6.49
N THR A 378 6.48 -3.41 5.72
CA THR A 378 6.02 -2.03 5.91
C THR A 378 4.54 -2.00 6.27
N PHE A 379 4.20 -1.52 7.46
CA PHE A 379 2.82 -1.36 7.92
C PHE A 379 2.19 -0.06 7.43
N SER A 380 0.86 -0.03 7.43
CA SER A 380 0.08 1.17 7.18
C SER A 380 0.30 2.25 8.24
N HIS A 381 0.42 3.50 7.79
CA HIS A 381 0.42 4.69 8.66
C HIS A 381 -0.97 5.30 8.87
N TRP A 382 -2.02 4.71 8.28
CA TRP A 382 -3.36 5.30 8.24
C TRP A 382 -4.51 4.29 8.42
N MET A 383 -4.31 2.98 8.21
CA MET A 383 -5.34 1.94 8.36
C MET A 383 -5.29 1.17 9.68
N GLN A 384 -4.54 1.62 10.69
CA GLN A 384 -4.52 0.96 12.00
C GLN A 384 -5.79 1.31 12.78
N LYS A 385 -6.85 0.54 12.55
CA LYS A 385 -8.20 0.80 13.10
C LYS A 385 -8.35 0.42 14.58
N SER A 386 -7.49 -0.45 15.10
CA SER A 386 -7.55 -0.95 16.47
C SER A 386 -6.46 -0.34 17.33
N GLN A 387 -6.86 0.29 18.43
CA GLN A 387 -5.93 0.69 19.47
C GLN A 387 -5.41 -0.58 20.15
N VAL A 388 -4.15 -0.91 19.90
CA VAL A 388 -3.46 -2.03 20.54
C VAL A 388 -2.30 -1.49 21.35
N ASP A 389 -2.09 -2.11 22.51
CA ASP A 389 -0.91 -1.92 23.34
C ASP A 389 0.36 -2.24 22.52
N ILE A 390 1.32 -1.32 22.53
CA ILE A 390 2.58 -1.49 21.81
C ILE A 390 3.36 -2.73 22.29
N GLN A 391 3.25 -3.14 23.55
CA GLN A 391 3.87 -4.34 24.09
C GLN A 391 3.22 -5.60 23.52
N GLU A 392 1.91 -5.59 23.31
CA GLU A 392 1.23 -6.66 22.59
C GLU A 392 1.77 -6.78 21.15
N ILE A 393 1.88 -5.66 20.43
CA ILE A 393 2.43 -5.64 19.07
C ILE A 393 3.84 -6.24 19.02
N PHE A 394 4.73 -5.82 19.92
CA PHE A 394 6.09 -6.35 20.00
C PHE A 394 6.10 -7.84 20.30
N ASN A 395 5.31 -8.29 21.28
CA ASN A 395 5.22 -9.70 21.63
C ASN A 395 4.71 -10.54 20.44
N ASN A 396 3.74 -10.05 19.69
CA ASN A 396 3.19 -10.75 18.53
C ASN A 396 4.15 -10.78 17.34
N ILE A 397 4.90 -9.70 17.10
CA ILE A 397 5.98 -9.69 16.11
C ILE A 397 7.02 -10.76 16.47
N VAL A 398 7.50 -10.79 17.72
CA VAL A 398 8.47 -11.82 18.17
C VAL A 398 7.89 -13.23 18.01
N ARG A 399 6.63 -13.44 18.40
CA ARG A 399 5.93 -14.73 18.24
C ARG A 399 5.86 -15.17 16.78
N THR A 400 5.53 -14.24 15.88
CA THR A 400 5.35 -14.49 14.46
C THR A 400 6.67 -14.81 13.78
N VAL A 401 7.73 -14.04 14.06
CA VAL A 401 9.07 -14.28 13.50
C VAL A 401 9.67 -15.60 14.01
N HIS A 402 9.50 -15.91 15.30
CA HIS A 402 10.08 -17.10 15.92
C HIS A 402 9.16 -18.33 15.96
N LYS A 403 8.03 -18.31 15.23
CA LYS A 403 7.02 -19.39 15.33
C LYS A 403 7.60 -20.77 15.03
N GLU A 404 8.39 -20.87 13.96
CA GLU A 404 9.11 -22.09 13.54
C GLU A 404 10.60 -22.09 13.90
N GLU A 405 11.04 -21.24 14.84
CA GLU A 405 12.46 -21.16 15.23
C GLU A 405 13.42 -20.96 14.06
N GLN A 406 13.08 -19.97 13.21
CA GLN A 406 13.87 -19.58 12.05
C GLN A 406 15.34 -19.39 12.43
N LYS A 407 16.27 -19.81 11.55
CA LYS A 407 17.71 -19.56 11.69
C LYS A 407 18.21 -18.57 10.65
N ASP A 408 19.20 -17.76 11.05
CA ASP A 408 19.91 -16.80 10.20
C ASP A 408 18.96 -15.86 9.43
N LEU A 409 17.93 -15.36 10.11
CA LEU A 409 16.91 -14.47 9.51
C LEU A 409 17.01 -13.07 10.08
N LYS A 410 17.06 -12.07 9.19
CA LYS A 410 16.89 -10.66 9.51
C LYS A 410 15.51 -10.19 9.08
N VAL A 411 14.78 -9.56 9.99
CA VAL A 411 13.45 -9.00 9.70
C VAL A 411 13.48 -7.50 9.98
N PHE A 412 13.25 -6.71 8.94
CA PHE A 412 13.10 -5.26 9.04
C PHE A 412 11.62 -4.93 9.06
N ILE A 413 11.15 -4.18 10.05
CA ILE A 413 9.75 -3.83 10.19
C ILE A 413 9.64 -2.33 10.37
N ARG A 414 8.85 -1.68 9.52
CA ARG A 414 8.45 -0.29 9.70
C ARG A 414 7.02 -0.23 10.21
N TYR A 415 6.86 0.27 11.43
CA TYR A 415 5.58 0.35 12.13
C TYR A 415 5.28 1.80 12.52
N TYR A 416 4.03 2.24 12.31
CA TYR A 416 3.57 3.58 12.66
C TYR A 416 2.58 3.48 13.82
N ALA A 417 3.02 3.77 15.03
CA ALA A 417 2.21 3.67 16.23
C ALA A 417 1.35 4.92 16.43
N ASP A 418 0.15 4.73 16.96
CA ASP A 418 -0.64 5.81 17.57
C ASP A 418 -0.07 6.11 18.97
N VAL A 419 -0.11 7.37 19.39
CA VAL A 419 0.31 7.77 20.74
C VAL A 419 -0.52 7.10 21.84
N LYS A 420 -1.76 6.71 21.54
CA LYS A 420 -2.63 5.96 22.45
C LYS A 420 -2.22 4.49 22.61
N SER A 421 -1.40 3.93 21.71
CA SER A 421 -0.87 2.56 21.85
C SER A 421 0.11 2.39 23.01
N PHE A 422 0.48 3.51 23.63
CA PHE A 422 1.56 3.62 24.60
C PHE A 422 1.07 3.82 26.04
N SER A 423 -0.24 3.87 26.22
CA SER A 423 -0.93 3.88 27.50
C SER A 423 -2.01 2.80 27.50
N HIS A 424 -2.24 2.18 28.64
CA HIS A 424 -3.39 1.29 28.85
C HIS A 424 -4.21 1.80 30.03
N VAL A 425 -5.53 1.67 29.96
CA VAL A 425 -6.41 1.98 31.09
C VAL A 425 -6.34 0.80 32.05
N ASN A 426 -5.88 1.05 33.28
CA ASN A 426 -5.91 0.03 34.31
C ASN A 426 -7.38 -0.26 34.67
N PRO A 427 -7.87 -1.51 34.52
CA PRO A 427 -9.28 -1.83 34.70
C PRO A 427 -9.75 -1.70 36.16
N LEU A 428 -8.83 -1.68 37.13
CA LEU A 428 -9.15 -1.55 38.57
C LEU A 428 -9.15 -0.09 39.03
N THR A 429 -8.26 0.74 38.49
CA THR A 429 -8.09 2.13 38.93
C THR A 429 -8.71 3.13 37.95
N THR A 430 -9.09 2.70 36.74
CA THR A 430 -9.55 3.54 35.62
C THR A 430 -8.59 4.64 35.20
N GLN A 431 -7.32 4.55 35.63
CA GLN A 431 -6.26 5.50 35.28
C GLN A 431 -5.45 4.97 34.10
N ASP A 432 -4.99 5.89 33.25
CA ASP A 432 -4.04 5.57 32.18
C ASP A 432 -2.66 5.32 32.78
N GLU A 433 -2.17 4.09 32.60
CA GLU A 433 -0.82 3.68 32.99
C GLU A 433 0.06 3.54 31.75
N LEU A 434 1.27 4.08 31.83
CA LEU A 434 2.27 3.94 30.78
C LEU A 434 2.82 2.52 30.73
N ILE A 435 2.99 2.00 29.53
CA ILE A 435 3.50 0.64 29.31
C ILE A 435 5.03 0.61 29.53
N GLU A 436 5.48 -0.18 30.51
CA GLU A 436 6.90 -0.42 30.75
C GLU A 436 7.39 -1.65 29.99
N PHE A 437 8.41 -1.49 29.13
CA PHE A 437 9.11 -2.63 28.57
C PHE A 437 10.27 -3.05 29.45
N SER A 438 10.26 -4.33 29.81
CA SER A 438 11.44 -4.99 30.35
C SER A 438 12.62 -4.90 29.38
N SER A 439 13.84 -4.85 29.90
CA SER A 439 15.07 -4.88 29.11
C SER A 439 15.35 -6.22 28.41
N SER A 440 14.47 -7.21 28.59
CA SER A 440 14.59 -8.50 27.93
C SER A 440 13.22 -9.10 27.67
N ILE A 441 12.89 -9.35 26.42
CA ILE A 441 11.65 -10.03 26.04
C ILE A 441 11.83 -11.53 26.32
N ARG A 442 10.80 -12.20 26.82
CA ARG A 442 10.80 -13.66 27.02
C ARG A 442 9.76 -14.31 26.13
N PHE A 443 10.18 -15.31 25.34
CA PHE A 443 9.28 -16.15 24.55
C PHE A 443 9.79 -17.59 24.56
N LYS A 444 8.90 -18.56 24.86
CA LYS A 444 9.23 -19.99 25.01
C LYS A 444 10.54 -20.23 25.80
N SER A 445 10.65 -19.65 26.99
CA SER A 445 11.84 -19.68 27.88
C SER A 445 13.17 -19.16 27.28
N ARG A 446 13.16 -18.56 26.09
CA ARG A 446 14.29 -17.82 25.53
C ARG A 446 14.27 -16.37 26.01
N GLN A 447 15.44 -15.85 26.32
CA GLN A 447 15.66 -14.45 26.64
C GLN A 447 16.24 -13.77 25.40
N PHE A 448 15.55 -12.75 24.91
CA PHE A 448 15.98 -11.98 23.75
C PHE A 448 16.70 -10.73 24.24
N GLU A 449 17.80 -10.39 23.58
CA GLU A 449 18.48 -9.12 23.82
C GLU A 449 17.68 -8.00 23.15
N PHE A 450 17.38 -6.97 23.93
CA PHE A 450 16.61 -5.82 23.49
C PHE A 450 17.45 -4.56 23.57
N SER A 451 17.55 -3.82 22.47
CA SER A 451 18.22 -2.52 22.43
C SER A 451 17.45 -1.51 21.59
N VAL A 452 17.67 -0.23 21.85
CA VAL A 452 17.08 0.88 21.10
C VAL A 452 18.21 1.77 20.58
N ASP A 453 18.20 2.04 19.28
CA ASP A 453 19.18 2.92 18.67
C ASP A 453 19.04 4.35 19.23
N ARG A 454 20.17 5.02 19.43
CA ARG A 454 20.17 6.39 19.99
C ARG A 454 19.75 7.45 18.99
N HIS A 455 19.90 7.18 17.70
CA HIS A 455 19.67 8.16 16.64
C HIS A 455 18.17 8.20 16.26
N PRO A 456 17.50 9.36 16.39
CA PRO A 456 16.14 9.50 15.93
C PRO A 456 16.09 9.40 14.40
N MET A 457 15.03 8.77 13.90
CA MET A 457 14.71 8.69 12.49
C MET A 457 13.57 9.66 12.21
N HIS A 458 13.69 10.42 11.13
CA HIS A 458 12.64 11.33 10.68
C HIS A 458 12.13 10.88 9.33
N CYS A 459 10.81 10.85 9.19
CA CYS A 459 10.18 10.64 7.90
C CYS A 459 8.91 11.47 7.79
N SER A 460 8.41 11.61 6.56
CA SER A 460 7.14 12.29 6.30
C SER A 460 6.21 11.30 5.64
N VAL A 461 4.97 11.25 6.14
CA VAL A 461 3.91 10.43 5.54
C VAL A 461 2.76 11.32 5.12
N ARG A 462 2.09 10.95 4.03
CA ARG A 462 0.90 11.64 3.53
C ARG A 462 -0.33 11.10 4.27
N GLY A 463 -0.97 11.92 5.09
CA GLY A 463 -2.17 11.53 5.85
C GLY A 463 -3.32 12.50 5.65
N LEU A 464 -4.56 12.04 5.84
CA LEU A 464 -5.73 12.90 5.83
C LEU A 464 -5.61 13.95 6.95
N SER A 465 -5.98 15.19 6.64
CA SER A 465 -6.17 16.24 7.63
C SER A 465 -7.29 15.87 8.59
N ASP A 466 -7.29 16.48 9.78
CA ASP A 466 -8.25 16.16 10.83
C ASP A 466 -9.70 16.51 10.41
N ASP A 467 -9.89 17.42 9.44
CA ASP A 467 -11.17 17.77 8.83
C ASP A 467 -11.57 16.89 7.63
N GLY A 468 -10.70 15.95 7.22
CA GLY A 468 -10.91 15.05 6.09
C GLY A 468 -10.96 15.73 4.70
N ASN A 469 -10.60 17.02 4.58
CA ASN A 469 -10.75 17.77 3.33
C ASN A 469 -9.47 17.96 2.53
N SER A 470 -8.33 17.48 3.03
CA SER A 470 -7.05 17.55 2.35
C SER A 470 -6.12 16.45 2.82
N PHE A 471 -5.06 16.22 2.07
CA PHE A 471 -3.91 15.50 2.57
C PHE A 471 -2.84 16.47 3.03
N ILE A 472 -2.34 16.23 4.22
CA ILE A 472 -1.22 16.96 4.79
C ILE A 472 -0.02 16.05 4.93
N GLU A 473 1.15 16.64 4.79
CA GLU A 473 2.39 15.99 5.17
C GLU A 473 2.44 15.90 6.69
N LYS A 474 2.33 14.69 7.24
CA LYS A 474 2.50 14.42 8.66
C LYS A 474 3.95 14.02 8.89
N LYS A 475 4.68 14.86 9.61
CA LYS A 475 6.03 14.55 10.04
C LYS A 475 5.98 13.49 11.15
N LYS A 476 6.78 12.47 10.97
CA LYS A 476 6.91 11.35 11.90
C LYS A 476 8.33 11.32 12.45
N VAL A 477 8.42 10.99 13.74
CA VAL A 477 9.68 10.73 14.42
C VAL A 477 9.66 9.31 14.92
N GLY A 478 10.73 8.58 14.72
CA GLY A 478 10.82 7.19 15.12
C GLY A 478 12.19 6.79 15.61
N ARG A 479 12.28 5.55 16.10
CA ARG A 479 13.52 4.90 16.50
C ARG A 479 13.49 3.42 16.17
N ARG A 480 14.68 2.88 15.97
CA ARG A 480 14.91 1.46 15.76
C ARG A 480 15.02 0.73 17.09
N CYS A 481 14.20 -0.29 17.25
CA CYS A 481 14.30 -1.29 18.30
C CYS A 481 14.91 -2.56 17.70
N ASN A 482 16.01 -3.05 18.27
CA ASN A 482 16.63 -4.30 17.86
C ASN A 482 16.29 -5.40 18.87
N ILE A 483 15.76 -6.52 18.36
CA ILE A 483 15.50 -7.74 19.13
C ILE A 483 16.39 -8.83 18.56
N VAL A 484 17.30 -9.36 19.37
CA VAL A 484 18.31 -10.33 18.91
C VAL A 484 18.12 -11.66 19.66
N ASP A 485 17.98 -12.73 18.88
CA ASP A 485 18.09 -14.11 19.35
C ASP A 485 19.48 -14.66 18.96
N SER A 486 20.40 -14.62 19.91
CA SER A 486 21.77 -15.11 19.72
C SER A 486 21.84 -16.63 19.47
N ARG A 487 20.81 -17.41 19.84
CA ARG A 487 20.80 -18.86 19.63
C ARG A 487 20.52 -19.24 18.17
N SER A 488 19.65 -18.48 17.52
CA SER A 488 19.24 -18.72 16.14
C SER A 488 19.88 -17.76 15.14
N ASN A 489 20.68 -16.79 15.63
CA ASN A 489 21.23 -15.70 14.84
C ASN A 489 20.12 -14.91 14.10
N CYS A 490 18.97 -14.75 14.76
CA CYS A 490 17.84 -13.99 14.23
C CYS A 490 17.80 -12.59 14.80
N ILE A 491 17.55 -11.61 13.94
CA ILE A 491 17.54 -10.20 14.29
C ILE A 491 16.26 -9.56 13.76
N ILE A 492 15.52 -8.90 14.64
CA ILE A 492 14.35 -8.10 14.28
C ILE A 492 14.74 -6.63 14.47
N HIS A 493 14.73 -5.87 13.38
CA HIS A 493 14.88 -4.42 13.36
C HIS A 493 13.49 -3.80 13.23
N LEU A 494 12.93 -3.32 14.33
CA LEU A 494 11.60 -2.71 14.38
C LEU A 494 11.73 -1.19 14.48
N ASP A 495 11.53 -0.50 13.36
CA ASP A 495 11.47 0.96 13.25
C ASP A 495 10.06 1.44 13.64
N VAL A 496 9.92 2.02 14.83
CA VAL A 496 8.64 2.52 15.36
C VAL A 496 8.58 4.04 15.17
N PHE A 497 7.56 4.51 14.46
CA PHE A 497 7.30 5.92 14.18
C PHE A 497 6.02 6.42 14.86
N ILE A 498 6.03 7.65 15.35
CA ILE A 498 4.87 8.38 15.89
C ILE A 498 4.75 9.75 15.22
N ASP A 499 3.59 10.40 15.36
CA ASP A 499 3.42 11.79 14.92
C ASP A 499 4.28 12.76 15.72
N GLU A 500 4.99 13.65 15.02
CA GLU A 500 5.91 14.63 15.65
C GLU A 500 5.16 15.56 16.61
N LYS A 501 3.91 15.93 16.27
CA LYS A 501 3.05 16.77 17.11
C LYS A 501 2.77 16.15 18.49
N ASP A 502 2.79 14.83 18.59
CA ASP A 502 2.41 14.11 19.80
C ASP A 502 3.60 13.78 20.71
N ILE A 503 4.83 14.10 20.27
CA ILE A 503 6.05 13.93 21.09
C ILE A 503 5.93 14.70 22.40
N THR A 504 5.39 15.92 22.38
CA THR A 504 5.27 16.76 23.59
C THR A 504 4.25 16.18 24.56
N ALA A 505 3.13 15.65 24.06
CA ALA A 505 2.13 14.96 24.87
C ALA A 505 2.74 13.74 25.56
N LEU A 506 3.48 12.90 24.81
CA LEU A 506 4.21 11.76 25.36
C LEU A 506 5.27 12.17 26.39
N LYS A 507 6.07 13.22 26.12
CA LYS A 507 7.04 13.74 27.09
C LYS A 507 6.37 14.22 28.38
N SER A 508 5.16 14.77 28.30
CA SER A 508 4.41 15.25 29.46
C SER A 508 3.85 14.12 30.33
N MET A 509 3.50 12.97 29.73
CA MET A 509 3.04 11.77 30.43
C MET A 509 4.16 11.09 31.23
N VAL A 510 5.42 11.32 30.87
CA VAL A 510 6.62 10.66 31.43
C VAL A 510 7.16 11.35 32.70
N LYS A 511 6.35 12.14 33.41
CA LYS A 511 6.73 12.88 34.63
C LYS A 511 6.90 12.03 35.91
N SER A 512 7.21 10.73 35.80
CA SER A 512 7.55 9.88 36.95
C SER A 512 9.04 9.53 36.96
N ASN A 513 9.63 9.38 38.16
CA ASN A 513 11.05 9.08 38.40
C ASN A 513 11.49 7.66 37.98
N GLN A 514 10.73 6.96 37.13
CA GLN A 514 11.07 5.63 36.61
C GLN A 514 11.44 5.72 35.13
N ILE A 515 12.55 5.08 34.75
CA ILE A 515 13.04 5.09 33.37
C ILE A 515 12.19 4.13 32.53
N THR A 516 11.10 4.64 31.97
CA THR A 516 10.20 3.87 31.12
C THR A 516 10.79 3.66 29.71
N PHE A 517 10.28 2.65 28.99
CA PHE A 517 10.58 2.37 27.58
C PHE A 517 10.52 3.62 26.68
N PHE A 518 9.56 4.50 26.98
CA PHE A 518 9.38 5.81 26.36
C PHE A 518 10.59 6.71 26.47
N GLN A 519 11.21 6.76 27.65
CA GLN A 519 12.42 7.54 27.83
C GLN A 519 13.55 7.02 26.95
N LYS A 520 13.65 5.71 26.71
CA LYS A 520 14.65 5.13 25.79
C LYS A 520 14.35 5.41 24.32
N LEU A 521 13.08 5.40 23.93
CA LEU A 521 12.64 5.70 22.57
C LEU A 521 12.68 7.19 22.21
N PHE A 522 12.52 8.12 23.16
CA PHE A 522 12.33 9.53 22.83
C PHE A 522 13.09 10.53 23.73
N ARG A 523 14.06 10.09 24.56
CA ARG A 523 15.02 11.02 25.17
C ARG A 523 15.82 11.71 24.06
N SER A 524 15.56 12.99 23.88
CA SER A 524 16.55 13.94 23.40
C SER A 524 17.64 14.02 24.47
N GLU A 525 18.88 13.69 24.10
CA GLU A 525 20.01 14.35 24.75
C GLU A 525 19.98 15.84 24.38
#